data_AF-A0AAD6VJY6-F1
#
_entry.id   AF-A0AAD6VJY6-F1
#
_cell.length_a   1.000
_cell.length_b   1.000
_cell.length_c   1.000
_cell.angle_alpha   90.00
_cell.angle_beta   90.00
_cell.angle_gamma   90.00
#
_symmetry.space_group_name_H-M   'P 1'
#
loop_
_entity.id
_entity.type
_entity.pdbx_description
1 polymer ?
#
loop_
_entity_poly.entity_id
_entity_poly.type
_entity_poly.pdbx_seq_one_letter_code
_entity_poly.pdbx_strand_id
1 'polypeptide(L)'
;MLSGTNFKVLLSLACAAVTSAVPTTGTVFQITPGIGACGWTNTSMQAVGSVSNTTFNHFPGATKNPNKNPICNQWLRVTVPSKAVHGVQPAGNMTIEVQIVDFFKESPKAHANDVGIPVRMFSELANVKAGIIPNTTWEIFKEGDA
;
A
#
# COMPACT_ATOMS: atom_id res chain seq x y z
N MET A 1 54.62 21.05 30.10
CA MET A 1 53.31 21.21 30.75
C MET A 1 52.33 21.74 29.70
N LEU A 2 51.28 20.93 29.43
CA LEU A 2 49.97 21.15 28.76
C LEU A 2 49.95 21.95 27.43
N SER A 3 49.78 21.34 26.26
CA SER A 3 48.57 20.67 25.71
C SER A 3 47.36 21.61 25.58
N GLY A 4 46.92 21.86 24.34
CA GLY A 4 45.75 22.68 24.03
C GLY A 4 45.36 22.65 22.55
N THR A 5 45.13 21.47 21.99
CA THR A 5 44.56 21.34 20.64
C THR A 5 43.06 21.65 20.72
N ASN A 6 42.64 22.73 20.06
CA ASN A 6 41.26 23.18 20.00
C ASN A 6 40.38 22.17 19.24
N PHE A 7 39.64 21.33 19.98
CA PHE A 7 38.65 20.42 19.40
C PHE A 7 37.34 21.18 19.14
N LYS A 8 37.15 21.64 17.89
CA LYS A 8 35.86 22.17 17.44
C LYS A 8 34.91 20.98 17.22
N VAL A 9 33.97 20.79 18.14
CA VAL A 9 32.85 19.86 17.97
C VAL A 9 31.94 20.41 16.87
N LEU A 10 32.01 19.83 15.67
CA LEU A 10 31.05 20.06 14.60
C LEU A 10 29.82 19.19 14.89
N LEU A 11 28.78 19.79 15.48
CA LEU A 11 27.48 19.15 15.64
C LEU A 11 26.78 19.15 14.28
N SER A 12 26.98 18.09 13.51
CA SER A 12 26.27 17.89 12.24
C SER A 12 24.82 17.52 12.54
N LEU A 13 23.90 18.48 12.36
CA LEU A 13 22.47 18.19 12.23
C LEU A 13 22.26 17.52 10.87
N ALA A 14 22.42 16.20 10.80
CA ALA A 14 21.87 15.43 9.69
C ALA A 14 20.34 15.42 9.86
N CYS A 15 19.66 16.35 9.19
CA CYS A 15 18.22 16.28 9.00
C CYS A 15 17.95 15.09 8.08
N ALA A 16 17.52 13.96 8.64
CA ALA A 16 17.05 12.85 7.83
C ALA A 16 15.82 13.36 7.06
N ALA A 17 15.98 13.63 5.77
CA ALA A 17 14.85 13.95 4.91
C ALA A 17 13.93 12.72 4.90
N VAL A 18 12.79 12.84 5.57
CA VAL A 18 11.71 11.86 5.45
C VAL A 18 11.23 11.96 4.01
N THR A 19 11.72 11.08 3.14
CA THR A 19 11.16 10.94 1.79
C THR A 19 9.83 10.23 1.95
N SER A 20 8.74 10.98 2.05
CA SER A 20 7.41 10.38 1.88
C SER A 20 7.34 9.75 0.49
N ALA A 21 6.88 8.52 0.40
CA ALA A 21 6.58 7.93 -0.90
C ALA A 21 5.51 8.81 -1.57
N VAL A 22 5.72 9.17 -2.84
CA VAL A 22 4.66 9.88 -3.58
C VAL A 22 3.50 8.90 -3.74
N PRO A 23 2.30 9.22 -3.21
CA PRO A 23 1.19 8.30 -3.29
C PRO A 23 0.73 8.13 -4.74
N THR A 24 0.44 6.89 -5.11
CA THR A 24 -0.03 6.52 -6.45
C THR A 24 -1.55 6.63 -6.51
N THR A 25 -2.09 7.23 -7.58
CA THR A 25 -3.55 7.32 -7.79
C THR A 25 -4.05 6.18 -8.67
N GLY A 26 -5.14 5.54 -8.26
CA GLY A 26 -5.82 4.51 -9.03
C GLY A 26 -7.22 4.18 -8.51
N THR A 27 -7.71 2.99 -8.86
CA THR A 27 -9.03 2.49 -8.46
C THR A 27 -8.89 1.35 -7.47
N VAL A 28 -9.70 1.38 -6.40
CA VAL A 28 -9.87 0.23 -5.52
C VAL A 28 -10.99 -0.64 -6.05
N PHE A 29 -10.80 -1.96 -6.11
CA PHE A 29 -11.85 -2.92 -6.45
C PHE A 29 -11.92 -4.07 -5.46
N GLN A 30 -13.02 -4.83 -5.49
CA GLN A 30 -13.26 -5.95 -4.57
C GLN A 30 -12.59 -7.24 -5.05
N ILE A 31 -11.93 -7.94 -4.13
CA ILE A 31 -11.37 -9.29 -4.35
C ILE A 31 -11.95 -10.31 -3.36
N THR A 32 -11.89 -11.58 -3.74
CA THR A 32 -12.10 -12.72 -2.82
C THR A 32 -10.77 -13.44 -2.66
N PRO A 33 -10.06 -13.27 -1.54
CA PRO A 33 -8.76 -13.90 -1.33
C PRO A 33 -8.85 -15.43 -1.28
N GLY A 34 -7.74 -16.06 -1.67
CA GLY A 34 -7.48 -17.48 -1.52
C GLY A 34 -5.99 -17.69 -1.27
N ILE A 35 -5.36 -18.60 -2.02
CA ILE A 35 -3.89 -18.70 -2.05
C ILE A 35 -3.36 -17.60 -2.97
N GLY A 36 -2.69 -16.60 -2.40
CA GLY A 36 -2.10 -15.50 -3.17
C GLY A 36 -0.67 -15.81 -3.66
N ALA A 37 -0.15 -14.96 -4.55
CA ALA A 37 1.22 -15.05 -5.08
C ALA A 37 2.32 -15.00 -4.00
N CYS A 38 2.03 -14.48 -2.81
CA CYS A 38 2.96 -14.54 -1.67
C CYS A 38 3.03 -15.92 -0.99
N GLY A 39 2.19 -16.88 -1.42
CA GLY A 39 2.19 -18.26 -0.92
C GLY A 39 1.41 -18.48 0.37
N TRP A 40 0.60 -17.50 0.80
CA TRP A 40 -0.25 -17.60 1.98
C TRP A 40 -1.70 -17.83 1.59
N THR A 41 -2.41 -18.62 2.41
CA THR A 41 -3.87 -18.75 2.30
C THR A 41 -4.52 -17.64 3.11
N ASN A 42 -5.31 -16.81 2.43
CA ASN A 42 -6.01 -15.68 3.02
C ASN A 42 -7.52 -15.80 2.81
N THR A 43 -8.27 -15.07 3.61
CA THR A 43 -9.73 -15.04 3.63
C THR A 43 -10.25 -13.61 3.50
N SER A 44 -11.51 -13.46 3.10
CA SER A 44 -12.13 -12.14 2.96
C SER A 44 -12.28 -11.36 4.28
N MET A 45 -12.00 -11.97 5.45
CA MET A 45 -12.09 -11.34 6.76
C MET A 45 -10.79 -10.64 7.20
N GLN A 46 -9.68 -10.94 6.53
CA GLN A 46 -8.36 -10.40 6.86
C GLN A 46 -8.11 -9.06 6.13
N ALA A 47 -7.29 -8.20 6.74
CA ALA A 47 -6.83 -6.96 6.13
C ALA A 47 -5.69 -7.24 5.15
N VAL A 48 -6.04 -7.78 3.98
CA VAL A 48 -5.10 -8.14 2.91
C VAL A 48 -5.44 -7.42 1.61
N GLY A 49 -4.52 -7.36 0.68
CA GLY A 49 -4.71 -6.69 -0.59
C GLY A 49 -3.82 -7.22 -1.71
N SER A 50 -4.15 -6.80 -2.93
CA SER A 50 -3.40 -7.14 -4.14
C SER A 50 -3.04 -5.89 -4.93
N VAL A 51 -1.84 -5.88 -5.51
CA VAL A 51 -1.39 -4.85 -6.46
C VAL A 51 -1.42 -5.38 -7.90
N SER A 52 -1.14 -4.56 -8.91
CA SER A 52 -1.00 -5.04 -10.29
C SER A 52 0.22 -5.96 -10.45
N ASN A 53 0.20 -6.80 -11.48
CA ASN A 53 1.35 -7.62 -11.85
C ASN A 53 2.57 -6.76 -12.21
N THR A 54 2.38 -5.55 -12.75
CA THR A 54 3.50 -4.63 -12.98
C THR A 54 4.11 -4.18 -11.65
N THR A 55 3.31 -3.69 -10.70
CA THR A 55 3.81 -3.26 -9.38
C THR A 55 4.47 -4.41 -8.63
N PHE A 56 3.88 -5.61 -8.66
CA PHE A 56 4.42 -6.79 -7.99
C PHE A 56 5.78 -7.21 -8.60
N ASN A 57 5.84 -7.39 -9.92
CA ASN A 57 7.03 -7.95 -10.58
C ASN A 57 8.19 -6.95 -10.70
N HIS A 58 7.93 -5.64 -10.60
CA HIS A 58 8.95 -4.60 -10.64
C HIS A 58 9.29 -4.03 -9.25
N PHE A 59 8.73 -4.58 -8.18
CA PHE A 59 9.08 -4.16 -6.83
C PHE A 59 10.58 -4.39 -6.57
N PRO A 60 11.29 -3.46 -5.89
CA PRO A 60 12.71 -3.62 -5.62
C PRO A 60 13.05 -4.96 -4.96
N GLY A 61 13.92 -5.73 -5.62
CA GLY A 61 14.31 -7.07 -5.17
C GLY A 61 13.34 -8.19 -5.54
N ALA A 62 12.36 -7.95 -6.41
CA ALA A 62 11.49 -8.99 -6.95
C ALA A 62 12.30 -10.18 -7.49
N THR A 63 11.82 -11.40 -7.21
CA THR A 63 12.49 -12.64 -7.58
C THR A 63 11.65 -13.47 -8.54
N LYS A 64 12.25 -14.50 -9.15
CA LYS A 64 11.50 -15.46 -9.98
C LYS A 64 10.48 -16.28 -9.19
N ASN A 65 10.70 -16.48 -7.88
CA ASN A 65 9.74 -17.15 -7.02
C ASN A 65 8.82 -16.09 -6.40
N PRO A 66 7.53 -16.04 -6.78
CA PRO A 66 6.62 -14.99 -6.29
C PRO A 66 6.46 -15.02 -4.76
N ASN A 67 6.55 -16.20 -4.13
CA ASN A 67 6.48 -16.38 -2.67
C ASN A 67 7.69 -15.76 -1.93
N LYS A 68 8.73 -15.35 -2.66
CA LYS A 68 9.95 -14.71 -2.12
C LYS A 68 10.11 -13.27 -2.57
N ASN A 69 9.07 -12.67 -3.16
CA ASN A 69 9.09 -11.27 -3.54
C ASN A 69 9.09 -10.39 -2.28
N PRO A 70 10.02 -9.42 -2.11
CA PRO A 70 10.06 -8.55 -0.95
C PRO A 70 8.78 -7.75 -0.69
N ILE A 71 7.96 -7.52 -1.74
CA ILE A 71 6.67 -6.86 -1.61
C ILE A 71 5.71 -7.60 -0.67
N CYS A 72 5.87 -8.92 -0.51
CA CYS A 72 5.03 -9.73 0.37
C CYS A 72 5.14 -9.33 1.84
N ASN A 73 6.25 -8.69 2.24
CA ASN A 73 6.44 -8.16 3.60
C ASN A 73 6.07 -6.68 3.72
N GLN A 74 5.28 -6.16 2.77
CA GLN A 74 4.86 -4.77 2.72
C GLN A 74 3.34 -4.66 2.88
N TRP A 75 2.91 -3.45 3.21
CA TRP A 75 1.53 -3.06 3.38
C TRP A 75 1.15 -1.98 2.38
N LEU A 76 -0.11 -1.97 1.97
CA LEU A 76 -0.73 -0.87 1.24
C LEU A 76 -1.49 0.01 2.21
N ARG A 77 -1.16 1.29 2.24
CA ARG A 77 -2.02 2.31 2.85
C ARG A 77 -2.89 2.92 1.76
N VAL A 78 -4.19 2.70 1.84
CA VAL A 78 -5.17 3.14 0.84
C VAL A 78 -5.97 4.30 1.43
N THR A 79 -5.97 5.45 0.76
CA THR A 79 -6.66 6.67 1.19
C THR A 79 -7.72 7.07 0.18
N VAL A 80 -8.99 6.97 0.58
CA VAL A 80 -10.16 7.32 -0.22
C VAL A 80 -10.60 8.74 0.11
N PRO A 81 -10.70 9.66 -0.87
CA PRO A 81 -11.22 11.00 -0.63
C PRO A 81 -12.72 10.95 -0.34
N SER A 82 -13.21 11.81 0.55
CA SER A 82 -14.62 11.86 0.99
C SER A 82 -15.65 12.01 -0.14
N LYS A 83 -15.23 12.52 -1.31
CA LYS A 83 -16.07 12.68 -2.52
C LYS A 83 -16.12 11.45 -3.43
N ALA A 84 -15.19 10.50 -3.29
CA ALA A 84 -15.16 9.28 -4.10
C ALA A 84 -16.12 8.20 -3.58
N VAL A 85 -16.67 8.40 -2.39
CA VAL A 85 -17.57 7.44 -1.74
C VAL A 85 -19.02 7.78 -2.09
N HIS A 86 -19.63 6.96 -2.95
CA HIS A 86 -21.05 7.06 -3.23
C HIS A 86 -21.87 6.62 -2.01
N GLY A 87 -22.64 7.56 -1.43
CA GLY A 87 -23.68 7.27 -0.43
C GLY A 87 -23.24 7.31 1.05
N VAL A 88 -21.96 7.58 1.34
CA VAL A 88 -21.46 7.87 2.69
C VAL A 88 -20.47 9.02 2.56
N GLN A 89 -20.78 10.18 3.15
CA GLN A 89 -19.82 11.29 3.24
C GLN A 89 -19.14 11.23 4.61
N PRO A 90 -17.97 10.59 4.75
CA PRO A 90 -17.14 10.81 5.92
C PRO A 90 -16.73 12.29 5.99
N ALA A 91 -16.52 12.80 7.21
CA ALA A 91 -16.10 14.18 7.46
C ALA A 91 -14.71 14.53 6.90
N GLY A 92 -14.00 13.54 6.33
CA GLY A 92 -12.67 13.67 5.75
C GLY A 92 -12.31 12.44 4.92
N ASN A 93 -11.05 12.35 4.51
CA ASN A 93 -10.54 11.17 3.82
C ASN A 93 -10.59 9.95 4.76
N MET A 94 -10.82 8.77 4.19
CA MET A 94 -10.76 7.51 4.94
C MET A 94 -9.52 6.74 4.53
N THR A 95 -8.85 6.13 5.49
CA THR A 95 -7.62 5.36 5.26
C THR A 95 -7.76 3.97 5.86
N ILE A 96 -7.34 2.96 5.10
CA ILE A 96 -7.14 1.60 5.59
C ILE A 96 -5.73 1.13 5.26
N GLU A 97 -5.26 0.14 5.99
CA GLU A 97 -3.99 -0.53 5.74
C GLU A 97 -4.25 -2.02 5.52
N VAL A 98 -3.66 -2.58 4.46
CA VAL A 98 -3.82 -4.00 4.11
C VAL A 98 -2.49 -4.62 3.72
N GLN A 99 -2.21 -5.84 4.18
CA GLN A 99 -0.99 -6.55 3.82
C GLN A 99 -1.04 -6.98 2.35
N ILE A 100 0.06 -6.78 1.61
CA ILE A 100 0.14 -7.24 0.22
C ILE A 100 0.36 -8.75 0.21
N VAL A 101 -0.61 -9.50 -0.34
CA VAL A 101 -0.56 -10.97 -0.37
C VAL A 101 -0.63 -11.57 -1.77
N ASP A 102 -0.98 -10.75 -2.77
CA ASP A 102 -1.21 -11.22 -4.14
C ASP A 102 -0.99 -10.13 -5.18
N PHE A 103 -1.05 -10.51 -6.46
CA PHE A 103 -1.17 -9.58 -7.57
C PHE A 103 -2.33 -9.95 -8.49
N PHE A 104 -2.86 -8.97 -9.22
CA PHE A 104 -3.80 -9.20 -10.32
C PHE A 104 -3.14 -8.93 -11.67
N LYS A 105 -3.59 -9.64 -12.71
CA LYS A 105 -3.16 -9.38 -14.08
C LYS A 105 -3.89 -8.15 -14.62
N GLU A 106 -3.14 -7.18 -15.12
CA GLU A 106 -3.71 -6.03 -15.79
C GLU A 106 -4.57 -6.42 -17.00
N SER A 107 -5.60 -5.62 -17.25
CA SER A 107 -6.56 -5.78 -18.33
C SER A 107 -7.20 -4.42 -18.67
N PRO A 108 -8.02 -4.31 -19.73
CA PRO A 108 -8.77 -3.08 -20.00
C PRO A 108 -9.73 -2.63 -18.87
N LYS A 109 -9.95 -3.47 -17.85
CA LYS A 109 -10.81 -3.18 -16.68
C LYS A 109 -10.04 -3.10 -15.36
N ALA A 110 -8.75 -3.41 -15.35
CA ALA A 110 -7.90 -3.43 -14.16
C ALA A 110 -6.49 -2.95 -14.55
N HIS A 111 -6.13 -1.75 -14.10
CA HIS A 111 -4.99 -1.00 -14.60
C HIS A 111 -3.79 -1.14 -13.66
N ALA A 112 -2.61 -0.74 -14.13
CA ALA A 112 -1.36 -0.86 -13.37
C ALA A 112 -1.40 -0.21 -11.97
N ASN A 113 -2.20 0.85 -11.81
CA ASN A 113 -2.33 1.57 -10.55
C ASN A 113 -3.55 1.16 -9.71
N ASP A 114 -4.34 0.20 -10.16
CA ASP A 114 -5.48 -0.27 -9.39
C ASP A 114 -5.00 -1.17 -8.25
N VAL A 115 -5.81 -1.29 -7.19
CA VAL A 115 -5.53 -2.17 -6.05
C VAL A 115 -6.79 -2.93 -5.66
N GLY A 116 -6.62 -4.17 -5.23
CA GLY A 116 -7.70 -5.05 -4.81
C GLY A 116 -7.75 -5.19 -3.30
N ILE A 117 -8.93 -5.07 -2.70
CA ILE A 117 -9.16 -5.33 -1.27
C ILE A 117 -10.39 -6.23 -1.05
N PRO A 118 -10.43 -7.03 0.03
CA PRO A 118 -11.58 -7.86 0.36
C PRO A 118 -12.86 -7.07 0.59
N VAL A 119 -14.02 -7.71 0.34
CA VAL A 119 -15.35 -7.11 0.55
C VAL A 119 -15.51 -6.50 1.94
N ARG A 120 -14.96 -7.13 2.99
CA ARG A 120 -14.99 -6.60 4.36
C ARG A 120 -14.28 -5.25 4.46
N MET A 121 -13.06 -5.16 3.95
CA MET A 121 -12.29 -3.90 3.94
C MET A 121 -12.96 -2.85 3.04
N PHE A 122 -13.50 -3.28 1.89
CA PHE A 122 -14.23 -2.39 0.98
C PHE A 122 -15.46 -1.80 1.65
N SER A 123 -16.19 -2.57 2.46
CA SER A 123 -17.39 -2.12 3.15
C SER A 123 -17.13 -1.04 4.22
N GLU A 124 -15.89 -0.92 4.69
CA GLU A 124 -15.45 0.16 5.58
C GLU A 124 -15.25 1.47 4.81
N LEU A 125 -15.09 1.42 3.49
CA LEU A 125 -14.79 2.56 2.63
C LEU A 125 -15.97 3.00 1.75
N ALA A 126 -16.79 2.08 1.26
CA ALA A 126 -17.89 2.40 0.35
C ALA A 126 -18.99 1.33 0.36
N ASN A 127 -20.13 1.67 -0.25
CA ASN A 127 -21.19 0.69 -0.51
C ASN A 127 -20.66 -0.41 -1.43
N VAL A 128 -20.68 -1.66 -0.96
CA VAL A 128 -20.19 -2.83 -1.70
C VAL A 128 -20.86 -3.02 -3.07
N LYS A 129 -22.06 -2.49 -3.29
CA LYS A 129 -22.73 -2.53 -4.60
C LYS A 129 -22.04 -1.66 -5.66
N ALA A 130 -21.21 -0.70 -5.27
CA ALA A 130 -20.46 0.12 -6.21
C ALA A 130 -19.39 -0.69 -6.97
N GLY A 131 -18.88 -1.77 -6.36
CA GLY A 131 -17.84 -2.64 -6.95
C GLY A 131 -16.44 -2.03 -6.99
N ILE A 132 -16.34 -0.71 -7.19
CA ILE A 132 -15.09 0.04 -7.30
C ILE A 132 -15.16 1.39 -6.55
N ILE A 133 -13.99 1.95 -6.23
CA ILE A 133 -13.81 3.31 -5.70
C ILE A 133 -12.73 4.01 -6.56
N PRO A 134 -13.10 4.90 -7.49
CA PRO A 134 -12.15 5.60 -8.33
C PRO A 134 -11.44 6.73 -7.58
N ASN A 135 -10.35 7.26 -8.16
CA ASN A 135 -9.60 8.40 -7.63
C ASN A 135 -9.11 8.21 -6.18
N THR A 136 -8.71 6.98 -5.85
CA THR A 136 -8.13 6.63 -4.56
C THR A 136 -6.62 6.76 -4.65
N THR A 137 -5.98 7.22 -3.58
CA THR A 137 -4.51 7.23 -3.49
C THR A 137 -4.02 6.08 -2.63
N TRP A 138 -2.84 5.54 -2.93
CA TRP A 138 -2.21 4.50 -2.12
C TRP A 138 -0.70 4.60 -2.12
N GLU A 139 -0.08 4.07 -1.07
CA GLU A 139 1.37 3.95 -0.95
C GLU A 139 1.74 2.58 -0.36
N ILE A 140 2.95 2.11 -0.69
CA ILE A 140 3.53 0.88 -0.12
C ILE A 140 4.47 1.29 1.01
N PHE A 141 4.34 0.65 2.17
CA PHE A 141 5.17 0.90 3.35
C PHE A 141 5.48 -0.41 4.10
N LYS A 142 6.49 -0.40 4.97
CA LYS A 142 6.69 -1.49 5.93
C LYS A 142 5.89 -1.21 7.19
N GLU A 143 5.34 -2.26 7.77
CA GLU A 143 4.68 -2.18 9.07
C GLU A 143 5.62 -1.57 10.11
N GLY A 144 5.18 -0.51 10.79
CA GLY A 144 5.96 0.19 11.81
C GLY A 144 6.80 1.39 11.32
N ASP A 145 6.81 1.71 10.03
CA ASP A 145 7.50 2.89 9.47
C ASP A 145 6.69 4.22 9.64
N ALA A 146 5.81 4.31 10.64
CA ALA A 146 4.95 5.48 10.90
C ALA A 146 5.66 6.60 11.69
#